data_AF-A0A1I7LZA3-F1
#
_entry.id   AF-A0A1I7LZA3-F1
#
_cell.length_a   1.000
_cell.length_b   1.000
_cell.length_c   1.000
_cell.angle_alpha   90.00
_cell.angle_beta   90.00
_cell.angle_gamma   90.00
#
_symmetry.space_group_name_H-M   'P 1'
#
loop_
_entity.id
_entity.type
_entity.pdbx_description
1 polymer ?
#
loop_
_entity_poly.entity_id
_entity_poly.type
_entity_poly.pdbx_seq_one_letter_code
_entity_poly.pdbx_strand_id
1 'polypeptide(L)'
;MVLATRMDRDPVDVQADFDEFLAEAGIAVVSISDSVGCIAVEAFQRYGKGRGHPAQLNLADCLSYACARAYRHPILFKGRDFGHTDLQFAL
;
A
#
# COMPACT_ATOMS: atom_id res chain seq x y z
N MET A 1 11.95 10.68 -0.35
CA MET A 1 10.73 10.42 0.44
C MET A 1 9.98 11.74 0.64
N VAL A 2 8.67 11.80 0.38
CA VAL A 2 7.91 13.08 0.36
C VAL A 2 7.99 13.83 1.68
N LEU A 3 7.92 13.12 2.81
CA LEU A 3 8.00 13.73 4.13
C LEU A 3 9.37 14.38 4.38
N ALA A 4 10.46 13.68 4.07
CA ALA A 4 11.83 14.21 4.19
C ALA A 4 12.01 15.51 3.40
N THR A 5 11.54 15.54 2.15
CA THR A 5 11.60 16.73 1.28
C THR A 5 10.78 17.90 1.84
N ARG A 6 9.61 17.64 2.44
CA ARG A 6 8.80 18.69 3.08
C ARG A 6 9.42 19.22 4.37
N MET A 7 10.27 18.42 5.01
CA MET A 7 10.98 18.79 6.24
C MET A 7 12.38 19.35 5.99
N ASP A 8 12.80 19.46 4.72
CA ASP A 8 14.15 19.87 4.31
C ASP A 8 15.27 19.05 4.97
N ARG A 9 15.07 17.72 5.05
CA ARG A 9 16.00 16.75 5.64
C ARG A 9 16.40 15.68 4.64
N ASP A 10 17.59 15.10 4.82
CA ASP A 10 18.01 13.94 4.05
C ASP A 10 17.09 12.74 4.37
N PRO A 11 16.64 11.96 3.37
CA PRO A 11 15.84 10.76 3.60
C PRO A 11 16.46 9.74 4.56
N VAL A 12 17.78 9.65 4.65
CA VAL A 12 18.47 8.75 5.60
C VAL A 12 18.27 9.23 7.04
N ASP A 13 18.26 10.54 7.27
CA ASP A 13 18.16 11.15 8.60
C ASP A 13 16.77 11.04 9.23
N VAL A 14 15.75 10.71 8.44
CA VAL A 14 14.36 10.57 8.90
C VAL A 14 13.93 9.11 9.04
N GLN A 15 14.83 8.16 8.78
CA GLN A 15 14.56 6.73 8.98
C GLN A 15 14.22 6.44 10.46
N ALA A 16 14.95 7.04 11.40
CA ALA A 16 14.72 6.85 12.83
C ALA A 16 13.32 7.38 13.25
N ASP A 17 12.93 8.56 12.78
CA ASP A 17 11.61 9.15 13.06
C ASP A 17 10.47 8.26 12.50
N PHE A 18 10.70 7.64 11.34
CA PHE A 18 9.75 6.71 10.73
C PHE A 18 9.60 5.43 11.57
N ASP A 19 10.72 4.85 12.03
CA ASP A 19 10.71 3.65 12.86
C ASP A 19 10.05 3.92 14.23
N GLU A 20 10.29 5.08 14.84
CA GLU A 20 9.63 5.52 16.08
C GLU A 20 8.12 5.66 15.88
N PHE A 21 7.68 6.30 14.78
CA PHE A 21 6.27 6.42 14.45
C PHE A 21 5.58 5.06 14.31
N LEU A 22 6.22 4.08 13.63
CA LEU A 22 5.66 2.74 13.50
C LEU A 22 5.53 2.05 14.86
N ALA A 23 6.53 2.20 15.73
CA ALA A 23 6.53 1.62 17.07
C ALA A 23 5.44 2.24 17.96
N GLU A 24 5.32 3.57 17.99
CA GLU A 24 4.30 4.29 18.76
C GLU A 24 2.88 3.95 18.30
N ALA A 25 2.67 3.85 16.99
CA ALA A 25 1.39 3.49 16.40
C ALA A 25 1.06 1.98 16.47
N GLY A 26 2.00 1.14 16.95
CA GLY A 26 1.83 -0.32 16.99
C GLY A 26 1.69 -0.96 15.60
N ILE A 27 2.31 -0.38 14.58
CA ILE A 27 2.24 -0.85 13.19
C ILE A 27 3.31 -1.92 12.95
N ALA A 28 2.88 -3.11 12.53
CA ALA A 28 3.79 -4.18 12.13
C ALA A 28 4.10 -4.12 10.63
N VAL A 29 5.39 -4.15 10.28
CA VAL A 29 5.85 -4.27 8.88
C VAL A 29 5.84 -5.73 8.45
N VAL A 30 5.21 -6.01 7.31
CA VAL A 30 5.16 -7.35 6.72
C VAL A 30 6.01 -7.42 5.45
N SER A 31 6.71 -8.53 5.27
CA SER A 31 7.44 -8.79 4.02
C SER A 31 6.48 -9.16 2.89
N ILE A 32 6.84 -8.78 1.67
CA ILE A 32 6.17 -9.26 0.46
C ILE A 32 6.66 -10.67 0.19
N SER A 33 5.80 -11.66 0.43
CA SER A 33 6.05 -13.06 0.08
C SER A 33 5.70 -13.36 -1.37
N ASP A 34 6.11 -14.53 -1.87
CA ASP A 34 5.73 -15.01 -3.20
C ASP A 34 4.21 -15.05 -3.40
N SER A 35 3.44 -15.43 -2.37
CA SER A 35 1.98 -15.45 -2.44
C SER A 35 1.38 -14.06 -2.60
N VAL A 36 1.92 -13.06 -1.89
CA VAL A 36 1.54 -11.65 -2.09
C VAL A 36 1.90 -11.20 -3.50
N GLY A 37 3.07 -11.57 -4.00
CA GLY A 37 3.50 -11.30 -5.38
C GLY A 37 2.50 -11.84 -6.42
N CYS A 38 2.08 -13.10 -6.30
CA CYS A 38 1.08 -13.70 -7.19
C CYS A 38 -0.26 -12.95 -7.15
N ILE A 39 -0.75 -12.62 -5.95
CA ILE A 39 -2.01 -11.87 -5.80
C ILE A 39 -1.89 -10.46 -6.40
N ALA A 40 -0.73 -9.82 -6.35
CA ALA A 40 -0.52 -8.52 -6.95
C ALA A 40 -0.63 -8.57 -8.49
N VAL A 41 -0.18 -9.66 -9.11
CA VAL A 41 -0.35 -9.88 -10.56
C VAL A 41 -1.84 -10.05 -10.92
N GLU A 42 -2.59 -10.83 -10.13
CA GLU A 42 -4.04 -10.95 -10.29
C GLU A 42 -4.75 -9.60 -10.13
N ALA A 43 -4.34 -8.82 -9.12
CA ALA A 43 -4.88 -7.49 -8.86
C ALA A 43 -4.63 -6.56 -10.05
N PHE A 44 -3.43 -6.56 -10.62
CA PHE A 44 -3.11 -5.76 -11.79
C PHE A 44 -3.91 -6.21 -13.02
N GLN A 45 -4.12 -7.52 -13.19
CA GLN A 45 -4.95 -8.02 -14.28
C GLN A 45 -6.39 -7.49 -14.20
N ARG A 46 -6.97 -7.44 -12.99
CA ARG A 46 -8.37 -7.08 -12.75
C ARG A 46 -8.60 -5.58 -12.63
N TYR A 47 -7.70 -4.88 -11.96
CA TYR A 47 -7.87 -3.50 -11.50
C TYR A 47 -6.80 -2.53 -12.00
N GLY A 48 -5.78 -3.04 -12.68
CA GLY A 48 -4.59 -2.28 -13.06
C GLY A 48 -4.85 -1.14 -14.03
N LYS A 49 -4.01 -0.12 -13.93
CA LYS A 49 -3.98 1.01 -14.86
C LYS A 49 -3.81 0.52 -16.30
N GLY A 50 -4.62 1.05 -17.21
CA GLY A 50 -4.61 0.65 -18.63
C GLY A 50 -5.38 -0.63 -18.94
N ARG A 51 -6.06 -1.25 -17.97
CA ARG A 51 -6.96 -2.40 -18.20
C ARG A 51 -8.43 -2.03 -18.45
N GLY A 52 -8.75 -0.74 -18.45
CA GLY A 52 -10.12 -0.24 -18.59
C GLY A 52 -10.97 -0.30 -17.31
N HIS A 53 -10.40 -0.73 -16.18
CA HIS A 53 -11.10 -0.79 -14.90
C HIS A 53 -11.05 0.56 -14.14
N PRO A 54 -12.13 1.06 -13.52
CA PRO A 54 -12.15 2.38 -12.88
C PRO A 54 -11.14 2.58 -11.73
N ALA A 55 -10.74 1.51 -11.03
CA ALA A 55 -9.71 1.55 -9.98
C ALA A 55 -8.32 2.04 -10.45
N GLN A 56 -7.93 1.71 -11.70
CA GLN A 56 -6.65 2.10 -12.31
C GLN A 56 -5.41 1.92 -11.42
N LEU A 57 -5.31 0.80 -10.69
CA LEU A 57 -4.24 0.53 -9.74
C LEU A 57 -2.85 0.54 -10.40
N ASN A 58 -1.87 1.18 -9.77
CA ASN A 58 -0.46 1.09 -10.14
C ASN A 58 0.22 -0.13 -9.46
N LEU A 59 1.53 -0.34 -9.68
CA LEU A 59 2.26 -1.48 -9.09
C LEU A 59 2.24 -1.47 -7.55
N ALA A 60 2.51 -0.32 -6.93
CA ALA A 60 2.51 -0.19 -5.47
C ALA A 60 1.10 -0.40 -4.89
N ASP A 61 0.05 0.04 -5.60
CA ASP A 61 -1.32 -0.21 -5.20
C ASP A 61 -1.67 -1.70 -5.30
N CYS A 62 -1.18 -2.41 -6.32
CA CYS A 62 -1.40 -3.85 -6.46
C CYS A 62 -0.72 -4.64 -5.36
N LEU A 63 0.49 -4.24 -4.94
CA LEU A 63 1.16 -4.82 -3.77
C LEU A 63 0.39 -4.54 -2.47
N SER A 64 -0.09 -3.31 -2.29
CA SER A 64 -0.90 -2.94 -1.12
C SER A 64 -2.22 -3.71 -1.08
N TYR A 65 -2.91 -3.83 -2.22
CA TYR A 65 -4.10 -4.66 -2.37
C TYR A 65 -3.82 -6.12 -2.03
N ALA A 66 -2.72 -6.65 -2.54
CA ALA A 66 -2.34 -8.05 -2.33
C ALA A 66 -2.03 -8.35 -0.87
N CYS A 67 -1.32 -7.46 -0.17
CA CYS A 67 -1.12 -7.57 1.27
C CYS A 67 -2.47 -7.60 2.02
N ALA A 68 -3.34 -6.61 1.79
CA ALA A 68 -4.66 -6.54 2.44
C ALA A 68 -5.48 -7.81 2.21
N ARG A 69 -5.51 -8.31 0.96
CA ARG A 69 -6.22 -9.53 0.58
C ARG A 69 -5.61 -10.79 1.21
N ALA A 70 -4.28 -10.93 1.19
CA ALA A 70 -3.58 -12.09 1.73
C ALA A 70 -3.80 -12.25 3.24
N TYR A 71 -3.74 -11.15 3.98
CA TYR A 71 -3.94 -11.14 5.44
C TYR A 71 -5.39 -10.93 5.87
N ARG A 72 -6.33 -10.79 4.92
CA ARG A 72 -7.76 -10.53 5.17
C ARG A 72 -8.00 -9.30 6.06
N HIS A 73 -7.17 -8.29 5.90
CA HIS A 73 -7.31 -7.03 6.62
C HIS A 73 -7.97 -5.97 5.75
N PRO A 74 -8.76 -5.07 6.35
CA PRO A 74 -9.29 -3.92 5.64
C PRO A 74 -8.15 -2.96 5.26
N ILE A 75 -8.29 -2.27 4.13
CA ILE A 75 -7.28 -1.34 3.63
C ILE A 75 -7.61 0.09 4.06
N LEU A 76 -6.62 0.78 4.65
CA LEU A 76 -6.66 2.21 4.89
C LEU A 76 -5.99 2.94 3.72
N PHE A 77 -6.70 3.87 3.10
CA PHE A 77 -6.17 4.63 1.97
C PHE A 77 -6.76 6.03 1.92
N LYS A 78 -6.07 6.92 1.19
CA LYS A 78 -6.58 8.26 0.87
C LYS A 78 -6.71 8.38 -0.65
N GLY A 79 -7.82 8.95 -1.12
CA GLY A 79 -8.09 9.12 -2.55
C GLY A 79 -9.20 8.18 -3.04
N ARG A 80 -9.14 7.75 -4.30
CA ARG A 80 -10.21 6.94 -4.92
C ARG A 80 -9.75 5.56 -5.42
N ASP A 81 -8.46 5.26 -5.35
CA ASP A 81 -7.87 4.18 -6.15
C ASP A 81 -8.39 2.80 -5.72
N PHE A 82 -8.61 2.58 -4.42
CA PHE A 82 -9.18 1.32 -3.91
C PHE A 82 -10.72 1.29 -3.87
N GLY A 83 -11.39 2.44 -4.10
CA GLY A 83 -12.85 2.57 -3.98
C GLY A 83 -13.66 1.74 -4.97
N HIS A 84 -13.02 1.25 -6.04
CA HIS A 84 -13.61 0.37 -7.03
C HIS A 84 -13.09 -1.08 -6.96
N THR A 85 -12.40 -1.44 -5.88
CA THR A 85 -11.93 -2.81 -5.65
C THR A 85 -12.92 -3.60 -4.80
N ASP A 86 -12.63 -4.88 -4.59
CA ASP A 86 -13.40 -5.78 -3.73
C ASP A 86 -12.86 -5.89 -2.29
N LEU A 87 -11.96 -4.98 -1.87
CA LEU A 87 -11.46 -4.93 -0.50
C LEU A 87 -12.44 -4.28 0.47
N GLN A 88 -12.36 -4.68 1.73
CA GLN A 88 -12.98 -3.95 2.83
C GLN A 88 -12.15 -2.71 3.16
N PHE A 89 -12.81 -1.62 3.51
CA PHE A 89 -12.13 -0.38 3.91
C PHE A 89 -11.96 -0.30 5.42
N ALA A 90 -10.81 0.20 5.85
CA ALA A 90 -10.61 0.61 7.23
C ALA A 90 -11.11 2.05 7.35
N LEU A 91 -11.93 2.31 8.37
CA LEU A 91 -12.60 3.56 8.77
C LEU A 91 -12.45 4.80 7.85
#